data_AF-A0A1G7ZRI3-F1
#
_entry.id   AF-A0A1G7ZRI3-F1
#
_cell.length_a   1.000
_cell.length_b   1.000
_cell.length_c   1.000
_cell.angle_alpha   90.00
_cell.angle_beta   90.00
_cell.angle_gamma   90.00
#
_symmetry.space_group_name_H-M   'P 1'
#
loop_
_entity.id
_entity.type
_entity.pdbx_description
1 polymer ?
#
loop_
_entity_poly.entity_id
_entity_poly.type
_entity_poly.pdbx_seq_one_letter_code
_entity_poly.pdbx_strand_id
1 'polypeptide(L)'
;MRLEVTCEDRLGLTRELLDILASKNIDLRGIEIDVVGIIYLNCPDIDFDTFSGLMAEIRRISGVKDVRKIPFMPMERHNTELISLLNNLPDPVLAIDLKGQVDMANHAALSLLNLEHSEILGQQVSALIPMFNFSKWVEGPITRQRENIVINGLDYIAEFMPVYISSETSESILASTVMIIRSAEQKNVFDDALPQHNSLGFDHFVGVSNRHKSLISQAKKLAFLDRPLLIQGETGTGKEMLARACHNRSERGANPFLVLSCASMPDDVAETELFGHAPGSFNHQQGKKGIFEQADGGTVFLDEIGEMSPHLQIKLLRFLQDGTFRRVGEEHEIHVDVRVIASTRHNLAELAESKSFREDLFYRLNVLTLSIPPLRERANDIAPLLELFIAKYSKQLGIRKPELADDLVDQLSNYSWPGNMRQLDNMVLRALTELEGQYLSAELFHLPQVDNNGAVGQSINLDGPLDDIMKNYESQVLERLYQSFPSSRKLAKRLNVSHTSIANKLREYGIRKK
;
A
#
# COMPACT_ATOMS: atom_id res chain seq x y z
N MET A 1 -13.11 -46.18 9.06
CA MET A 1 -11.95 -46.99 8.62
C MET A 1 -11.77 -46.97 7.10
N ARG A 2 -10.53 -47.13 6.62
CA ARG A 2 -10.23 -47.34 5.19
C ARG A 2 -9.61 -48.72 4.99
N LEU A 3 -10.04 -49.44 3.97
CA LEU A 3 -9.59 -50.79 3.66
C LEU A 3 -9.00 -50.85 2.26
N GLU A 4 -7.95 -51.64 2.10
CA GLU A 4 -7.38 -52.05 0.82
C GLU A 4 -7.62 -53.55 0.66
N VAL A 5 -8.34 -53.93 -0.40
CA VAL A 5 -8.60 -55.31 -0.78
C VAL A 5 -7.79 -55.59 -2.04
N THR A 6 -6.77 -56.45 -1.93
CA THR A 6 -6.02 -56.92 -3.09
C THR A 6 -6.71 -58.14 -3.66
N CYS A 7 -7.12 -58.09 -4.92
CA CYS A 7 -7.85 -59.18 -5.56
C CYS A 7 -7.40 -59.45 -6.99
N GLU A 8 -7.81 -60.59 -7.52
CA GLU A 8 -7.76 -60.87 -8.94
C GLU A 8 -8.92 -60.15 -9.63
N ASP A 9 -8.63 -59.46 -10.73
CA ASP A 9 -9.65 -58.75 -11.50
C ASP A 9 -10.65 -59.75 -12.08
N ARG A 10 -11.84 -59.79 -11.47
CA ARG A 10 -12.94 -60.64 -11.89
C ARG A 10 -14.28 -59.92 -11.77
N LEU A 11 -15.16 -60.23 -12.71
CA LEU A 11 -16.55 -59.78 -12.69
C LEU A 11 -17.26 -60.26 -11.41
N GLY A 12 -17.98 -59.34 -10.77
CA GLY A 12 -18.82 -59.62 -9.59
C GLY A 12 -18.12 -59.46 -8.24
N LEU A 13 -16.79 -59.31 -8.18
CA LEU A 13 -16.07 -59.21 -6.91
C LEU A 13 -16.46 -57.96 -6.11
N THR A 14 -16.59 -56.81 -6.78
CA THR A 14 -17.10 -55.57 -6.15
C THR A 14 -18.50 -55.76 -5.56
N ARG A 15 -19.38 -56.48 -6.24
CA ARG A 15 -20.72 -56.77 -5.73
C ARG A 15 -20.68 -57.64 -4.48
N GLU A 16 -19.88 -58.71 -4.48
CA GLU A 16 -19.73 -59.60 -3.33
C GLU A 16 -19.18 -58.86 -2.10
N LEU A 17 -18.23 -57.92 -2.29
CA LEU A 17 -17.76 -57.05 -1.23
C LEU A 17 -18.87 -56.16 -0.65
N LEU A 18 -19.68 -55.55 -1.51
CA LEU A 18 -20.80 -54.70 -1.10
C LEU A 18 -21.88 -55.52 -0.37
N ASP A 19 -22.17 -56.73 -0.83
CA ASP A 19 -23.14 -57.64 -0.21
C ASP A 19 -22.71 -58.02 1.22
N ILE A 20 -21.41 -58.25 1.45
CA ILE A 20 -20.86 -58.50 2.80
C ILE A 20 -21.05 -57.26 3.69
N LEU A 21 -20.67 -56.06 3.21
CA LEU A 21 -20.85 -54.83 3.97
C LEU A 21 -22.33 -54.59 4.34
N ALA A 22 -23.23 -54.80 3.38
CA ALA A 22 -24.66 -54.71 3.59
C ALA A 22 -25.19 -55.73 4.62
N SER A 23 -24.71 -56.98 4.58
CA SER A 23 -25.11 -58.02 5.54
C SER A 23 -24.74 -57.70 6.99
N LYS A 24 -23.71 -56.85 7.18
CA LYS A 24 -23.24 -56.37 8.49
C LYS A 24 -23.80 -55.00 8.86
N ASN A 25 -24.71 -54.42 8.07
CA ASN A 25 -25.21 -53.05 8.21
C ASN A 25 -24.08 -51.99 8.25
N ILE A 26 -23.02 -52.18 7.45
CA ILE A 26 -21.93 -51.21 7.32
C ILE A 26 -22.15 -50.35 6.08
N ASP A 27 -22.28 -49.05 6.29
CA ASP A 27 -22.48 -48.09 5.21
C ASP A 27 -21.18 -47.79 4.46
N LEU A 28 -21.27 -47.58 3.14
CA LEU A 28 -20.14 -47.27 2.28
C LEU A 28 -20.08 -45.77 2.00
N ARG A 29 -19.02 -45.11 2.44
CA ARG A 29 -18.80 -43.67 2.20
C ARG A 29 -18.05 -43.39 0.90
N GLY A 30 -17.32 -44.37 0.37
CA GLY A 30 -16.58 -44.23 -0.88
C GLY A 30 -15.92 -45.54 -1.30
N ILE A 31 -15.76 -45.71 -2.61
CA ILE A 31 -15.09 -46.86 -3.22
C ILE A 31 -14.20 -46.36 -4.36
N GLU A 32 -12.97 -46.86 -4.41
CA GLU A 32 -12.03 -46.60 -5.50
C GLU A 32 -11.56 -47.95 -6.04
N ILE A 33 -11.51 -48.09 -7.37
CA ILE A 33 -11.06 -49.31 -8.05
C ILE A 33 -9.85 -48.94 -8.87
N ASP A 34 -8.72 -49.57 -8.56
CA ASP A 34 -7.48 -49.43 -9.31
C ASP A 34 -7.44 -50.43 -10.47
N VAL A 35 -6.78 -50.04 -11.56
CA VAL A 35 -6.60 -50.83 -12.80
C VAL A 35 -5.79 -52.10 -12.55
N VAL A 36 -5.11 -52.21 -11.40
CA VAL A 36 -4.26 -53.34 -11.01
C VAL A 36 -5.02 -54.38 -10.16
N GLY A 37 -6.34 -54.26 -10.03
CA GLY A 37 -7.17 -55.22 -9.27
C GLY A 37 -7.14 -54.98 -7.76
N ILE A 38 -7.01 -53.72 -7.35
CA ILE A 38 -7.11 -53.31 -5.94
C ILE A 38 -8.40 -52.53 -5.75
N ILE A 39 -9.17 -52.89 -4.72
CA ILE A 39 -10.40 -52.19 -4.34
C ILE A 39 -10.18 -51.53 -2.99
N TYR A 40 -10.42 -50.23 -2.95
CA TYR A 40 -10.35 -49.43 -1.74
C TYR A 40 -11.76 -49.12 -1.25
N LEU A 41 -11.99 -49.28 0.05
CA LEU A 41 -13.28 -49.05 0.68
C LEU A 41 -13.14 -48.06 1.84
N ASN A 42 -14.00 -47.04 1.85
CA ASN A 42 -14.14 -46.11 2.96
C ASN A 42 -15.45 -46.38 3.70
N CYS A 43 -15.34 -46.84 4.95
CA CYS A 43 -16.45 -47.22 5.81
C CYS A 43 -16.36 -46.47 7.15
N PRO A 44 -17.44 -46.35 7.95
CA PRO A 44 -17.33 -45.87 9.33
C PRO A 44 -16.40 -46.76 10.17
N ASP A 45 -15.85 -46.22 11.26
CA ASP A 45 -15.13 -47.07 12.22
C ASP A 45 -16.13 -47.95 12.99
N ILE A 46 -15.74 -49.20 13.20
CA ILE A 46 -16.53 -50.25 13.85
C ILE A 46 -15.73 -50.88 14.99
N ASP A 47 -16.41 -51.59 15.89
CA ASP A 47 -15.76 -52.30 16.98
C ASP A 47 -14.86 -53.45 16.48
N PHE A 48 -13.96 -53.91 17.36
CA PHE A 48 -12.94 -54.90 17.00
C PHE A 48 -13.52 -56.26 16.60
N ASP A 49 -14.60 -56.70 17.24
CA ASP A 49 -15.20 -58.02 16.97
C ASP A 49 -15.87 -58.02 15.60
N THR A 50 -16.65 -56.98 15.29
CA THR A 50 -17.25 -56.77 13.98
C THR A 50 -16.19 -56.61 12.89
N PHE A 51 -15.11 -55.87 13.17
CA PHE A 51 -13.99 -55.69 12.25
C PHE A 51 -13.28 -57.01 11.93
N SER A 52 -12.94 -57.80 12.95
CA SER A 52 -12.26 -59.08 12.78
C SER A 52 -13.11 -60.06 11.97
N GLY A 53 -14.42 -60.12 12.25
CA GLY A 53 -15.38 -60.92 11.48
C GLY A 53 -15.47 -60.50 10.02
N LEU A 54 -15.57 -59.19 9.76
CA LEU A 54 -15.59 -58.63 8.40
C LEU A 54 -14.34 -59.00 7.60
N MET A 55 -13.15 -58.81 8.18
CA MET A 55 -11.88 -59.11 7.52
C MET A 55 -11.73 -60.61 7.21
N ALA A 56 -12.26 -61.50 8.06
CA ALA A 56 -12.27 -62.93 7.82
C ALA A 56 -13.23 -63.32 6.68
N GLU A 57 -14.41 -62.71 6.61
CA GLU A 57 -15.38 -62.94 5.53
C GLU A 57 -14.89 -62.44 4.18
N ILE A 58 -14.29 -61.24 4.13
CA ILE A 58 -13.74 -60.71 2.88
C ILE A 58 -12.61 -61.61 2.34
N ARG A 59 -11.73 -62.13 3.21
CA ARG A 59 -10.67 -63.06 2.78
C ARG A 59 -11.18 -64.42 2.29
N ARG A 60 -12.44 -64.79 2.58
CA ARG A 60 -13.06 -66.02 2.07
C ARG A 60 -13.63 -65.85 0.66
N ILE A 61 -13.79 -64.61 0.17
CA ILE A 61 -14.21 -64.37 -1.20
C ILE A 61 -13.17 -64.96 -2.16
N SER A 62 -13.65 -65.76 -3.11
CA SER A 62 -12.78 -66.31 -4.16
C SER A 62 -12.13 -65.17 -4.96
N GLY A 63 -10.81 -65.22 -5.12
CA GLY A 63 -10.04 -64.19 -5.82
C GLY A 63 -9.53 -63.04 -4.94
N VAL A 64 -9.89 -62.95 -3.66
CA VAL A 64 -9.25 -62.01 -2.73
C VAL A 64 -7.94 -62.61 -2.20
N LYS A 65 -6.83 -61.89 -2.38
CA LYS A 65 -5.49 -62.29 -1.92
C LYS A 65 -5.21 -61.80 -0.51
N ASP A 66 -5.52 -60.54 -0.24
CA ASP A 66 -5.35 -59.94 1.09
C ASP A 66 -6.31 -58.77 1.30
N VAL A 67 -6.53 -58.44 2.58
CA VAL A 67 -7.28 -57.26 3.01
C VAL A 67 -6.53 -56.64 4.19
N ARG A 68 -6.31 -55.33 4.13
CA ARG A 68 -5.66 -54.59 5.23
C ARG A 68 -6.29 -53.22 5.45
N LYS A 69 -6.11 -52.70 6.66
CA LYS A 69 -6.48 -51.32 6.98
C LYS A 69 -5.39 -50.38 6.49
N ILE A 70 -5.79 -49.31 5.81
CA ILE A 70 -4.89 -48.25 5.34
C ILE A 70 -5.23 -46.93 6.05
N PRO A 71 -4.28 -46.00 6.16
CA PRO A 71 -4.53 -44.72 6.82
C PRO A 71 -5.40 -43.77 5.97
N PHE A 72 -5.19 -43.76 4.65
CA PHE A 72 -5.87 -42.85 3.71
C PHE A 72 -6.22 -43.59 2.42
N MET A 73 -7.32 -43.20 1.77
CA MET A 73 -7.62 -43.65 0.41
C MET A 73 -6.60 -43.08 -0.59
N PRO A 74 -6.33 -43.75 -1.74
CA PRO A 74 -5.41 -43.22 -2.76
C PRO A 74 -5.75 -41.81 -3.21
N MET A 75 -7.01 -41.52 -3.55
CA MET A 75 -7.41 -40.17 -3.96
C MET A 75 -7.34 -39.15 -2.81
N GLU A 76 -7.70 -39.56 -1.59
CA GLU A 76 -7.55 -38.73 -0.37
C GLU A 76 -6.09 -38.32 -0.15
N ARG A 77 -5.17 -39.28 -0.29
CA ARG A 77 -3.72 -39.04 -0.21
C ARG A 77 -3.23 -38.14 -1.33
N HIS A 78 -3.57 -38.45 -2.59
CA HIS A 78 -3.11 -37.70 -3.76
C HIS A 78 -3.58 -36.24 -3.70
N ASN A 79 -4.85 -36.00 -3.35
CA ASN A 79 -5.37 -34.65 -3.18
C ASN A 79 -4.66 -33.90 -2.04
N THR A 80 -4.39 -34.58 -0.92
CA THR A 80 -3.66 -33.98 0.21
C THR A 80 -2.23 -33.60 -0.20
N GLU A 81 -1.55 -34.44 -0.97
CA GLU A 81 -0.22 -34.16 -1.52
C GLU A 81 -0.25 -32.94 -2.47
N LEU A 82 -1.22 -32.88 -3.39
CA LEU A 82 -1.38 -31.74 -4.31
C LEU A 82 -1.66 -30.42 -3.57
N ILE A 83 -2.59 -30.43 -2.61
CA ILE A 83 -2.91 -29.26 -1.78
C ILE A 83 -1.66 -28.81 -1.00
N SER A 84 -0.90 -29.77 -0.45
CA SER A 84 0.33 -29.48 0.28
C SER A 84 1.41 -28.86 -0.61
N LEU A 85 1.52 -29.31 -1.87
CA LEU A 85 2.43 -28.70 -2.84
C LEU A 85 2.01 -27.27 -3.15
N LEU A 86 0.72 -27.02 -3.42
CA LEU A 86 0.21 -25.68 -3.70
C LEU A 86 0.41 -24.73 -2.52
N ASN A 87 0.18 -25.21 -1.29
CA ASN A 87 0.38 -24.46 -0.05
C ASN A 87 1.85 -24.08 0.20
N ASN A 88 2.80 -24.84 -0.35
CA ASN A 88 4.23 -24.56 -0.24
C ASN A 88 4.79 -23.73 -1.41
N LEU A 89 3.96 -23.40 -2.43
CA LEU A 89 4.42 -22.53 -3.51
C LEU A 89 4.69 -21.10 -2.98
N PRO A 90 5.78 -20.47 -3.43
CA PRO A 90 6.14 -19.11 -2.99
C PRO A 90 5.22 -18.05 -3.62
N ASP A 91 4.73 -18.30 -4.83
CA ASP A 91 3.82 -17.40 -5.53
C ASP A 91 2.40 -17.58 -4.97
N PRO A 92 1.67 -16.48 -4.70
CA PRO A 92 0.23 -16.50 -4.46
C PRO A 92 -0.54 -17.18 -5.59
N VAL A 93 -1.34 -18.19 -5.24
CA VAL A 93 -2.20 -18.93 -6.19
C VAL A 93 -3.62 -19.01 -5.64
N LEU A 94 -4.59 -18.70 -6.49
CA LEU A 94 -6.01 -18.89 -6.24
C LEU A 94 -6.64 -19.77 -7.33
N ALA A 95 -7.56 -20.65 -6.94
CA ALA A 95 -8.45 -21.37 -7.84
C ALA A 95 -9.84 -20.74 -7.78
N ILE A 96 -10.43 -20.48 -8.94
CA ILE A 96 -11.67 -19.73 -9.10
C ILE A 96 -12.65 -20.57 -9.92
N ASP A 97 -13.87 -20.71 -9.44
CA ASP A 97 -14.94 -21.42 -10.14
C ASP A 97 -15.48 -20.61 -11.34
N LEU A 98 -16.36 -21.21 -12.13
CA LEU A 98 -16.97 -20.55 -13.29
C LEU A 98 -17.91 -19.39 -12.93
N LYS A 99 -18.30 -19.26 -11.66
CA LYS A 99 -19.14 -18.16 -11.14
C LYS A 99 -18.31 -17.01 -10.58
N GLY A 100 -16.98 -17.12 -10.59
CA GLY A 100 -16.04 -16.12 -10.06
C GLY A 100 -15.77 -16.24 -8.57
N GLN A 101 -16.16 -17.34 -7.92
CA GLN A 101 -15.92 -17.58 -6.49
C GLN A 101 -14.59 -18.29 -6.28
N VAL A 102 -13.88 -17.94 -5.20
CA VAL A 102 -12.62 -18.60 -4.84
C VAL A 102 -12.89 -19.96 -4.21
N ASP A 103 -12.44 -21.03 -4.87
CA ASP A 103 -12.52 -22.42 -4.40
C ASP A 103 -11.30 -22.81 -3.54
N MET A 104 -10.16 -22.16 -3.77
CA MET A 104 -8.91 -22.45 -3.06
C MET A 104 -7.99 -21.23 -3.08
N ALA A 105 -7.24 -21.03 -2.00
CA ALA A 105 -6.13 -20.08 -1.94
C ALA A 105 -4.97 -20.71 -1.16
N ASN A 106 -3.76 -20.61 -1.69
CA ASN A 106 -2.58 -21.12 -0.99
C ASN A 106 -2.11 -20.16 0.13
N HIS A 107 -1.18 -20.60 0.99
CA HIS A 107 -0.66 -19.78 2.08
C HIS A 107 -0.06 -18.44 1.61
N ALA A 108 0.61 -18.42 0.46
CA ALA A 108 1.16 -17.18 -0.10
C ALA A 108 0.05 -16.18 -0.47
N ALA A 109 -1.08 -16.64 -1.02
CA ALA A 109 -2.24 -15.79 -1.32
C ALA A 109 -2.93 -15.27 -0.07
N LEU A 110 -3.13 -16.12 0.96
CA LEU A 110 -3.70 -15.69 2.25
C LEU A 110 -2.84 -14.61 2.92
N SER A 111 -1.52 -14.81 2.92
CA SER A 111 -0.55 -13.86 3.46
C SER A 111 -0.54 -12.53 2.69
N LEU A 112 -0.61 -12.58 1.36
CA LEU A 112 -0.65 -11.39 0.52
C LEU A 112 -1.93 -10.56 0.73
N LEU A 113 -3.08 -11.24 0.80
CA LEU A 113 -4.38 -10.60 0.93
C LEU A 113 -4.73 -10.24 2.38
N ASN A 114 -3.95 -10.73 3.35
CA ASN A 114 -4.20 -10.58 4.78
C ASN A 114 -5.60 -11.08 5.20
N LEU A 115 -5.95 -12.27 4.72
CA LEU A 115 -7.25 -12.93 4.97
C LEU A 115 -7.02 -14.34 5.53
N GLU A 116 -7.99 -14.81 6.32
CA GLU A 116 -8.03 -16.21 6.75
C GLU A 116 -8.67 -17.12 5.68
N HIS A 117 -8.37 -18.43 5.76
CA HIS A 117 -8.90 -19.41 4.82
C HIS A 117 -10.44 -19.50 4.82
N SER A 118 -11.08 -19.24 5.97
CA SER A 118 -12.55 -19.20 6.09
C SER A 118 -13.18 -17.97 5.44
N GLU A 119 -12.43 -16.87 5.32
CA GLU A 119 -12.92 -15.59 4.80
C GLU A 119 -12.84 -15.52 3.27
N ILE A 120 -11.82 -16.15 2.69
CA ILE A 120 -11.57 -16.09 1.25
C ILE A 120 -12.43 -17.07 0.45
N LEU A 121 -12.76 -18.24 1.02
CA LEU A 121 -13.52 -19.27 0.31
C LEU A 121 -14.94 -18.79 -0.01
N GLY A 122 -15.34 -18.96 -1.26
CA GLY A 122 -16.64 -18.49 -1.76
C GLY A 122 -16.70 -16.97 -2.01
N GLN A 123 -15.65 -16.22 -1.69
CA GLN A 123 -15.59 -14.80 -1.97
C GLN A 123 -15.50 -14.56 -3.48
N GLN A 124 -16.19 -13.51 -3.95
CA GLN A 124 -16.13 -13.12 -5.35
C GLN A 124 -14.78 -12.51 -5.69
N VAL A 125 -14.15 -12.97 -6.79
CA VAL A 125 -12.87 -12.44 -7.27
C VAL A 125 -12.96 -10.96 -7.64
N SER A 126 -14.12 -10.48 -8.07
CA SER A 126 -14.37 -9.06 -8.30
C SER A 126 -14.31 -8.21 -7.03
N ALA A 127 -14.51 -8.79 -5.84
CA ALA A 127 -14.29 -8.09 -4.58
C ALA A 127 -12.79 -7.97 -4.25
N LEU A 128 -11.99 -8.96 -4.65
CA LEU A 128 -10.53 -8.96 -4.49
C LEU A 128 -9.85 -8.06 -5.55
N ILE A 129 -10.39 -8.05 -6.78
CA ILE A 129 -9.84 -7.35 -7.94
C ILE A 129 -10.96 -6.66 -8.71
N PRO A 130 -11.39 -5.47 -8.27
CA PRO A 130 -12.53 -4.77 -8.85
C PRO A 130 -12.36 -4.38 -10.32
N MET A 131 -11.12 -4.22 -10.76
CA MET A 131 -10.79 -3.78 -12.12
C MET A 131 -10.89 -4.91 -13.17
N PHE A 132 -10.83 -6.17 -12.75
CA PHE A 132 -10.92 -7.30 -13.66
C PHE A 132 -12.36 -7.80 -13.79
N ASN A 133 -12.93 -7.66 -14.99
CA ASN A 133 -14.26 -8.16 -15.28
C ASN A 133 -14.21 -9.66 -15.62
N PHE A 134 -14.20 -10.49 -14.56
CA PHE A 134 -14.15 -11.94 -14.68
C PHE A 134 -15.29 -12.51 -15.54
N SER A 135 -16.53 -12.03 -15.34
CA SER A 135 -17.70 -12.50 -16.10
C SER A 135 -17.53 -12.29 -17.60
N LYS A 136 -17.06 -11.11 -18.01
CA LYS A 136 -16.80 -10.81 -19.43
C LYS A 136 -15.67 -11.67 -20.01
N TRP A 137 -14.67 -11.99 -19.20
CA TRP A 137 -13.55 -12.84 -19.63
C TRP A 137 -13.99 -14.30 -19.84
N VAL A 138 -14.81 -14.84 -18.95
CA VAL A 138 -15.38 -16.20 -19.08
C VAL A 138 -16.33 -16.32 -20.29
N GLU A 139 -17.10 -15.26 -20.59
CA GLU A 139 -17.99 -15.22 -21.76
C GLU A 139 -17.26 -15.01 -23.11
N GLY A 140 -16.00 -14.56 -23.07
CA GLY A 140 -15.18 -14.24 -24.25
C GLY A 140 -14.31 -15.41 -24.74
N PRO A 141 -13.35 -15.15 -25.66
CA PRO A 141 -12.32 -16.13 -25.97
C PRO A 141 -11.43 -16.34 -24.73
N ILE A 142 -11.64 -17.46 -24.03
CA ILE A 142 -10.96 -17.78 -22.77
C ILE A 142 -9.49 -18.09 -23.04
N THR A 143 -8.67 -17.05 -23.01
CA THR A 143 -7.21 -17.12 -23.14
C THR A 143 -6.54 -16.64 -21.86
N ARG A 144 -5.29 -17.06 -21.66
CA ARG A 144 -4.46 -16.51 -20.58
C ARG A 144 -4.43 -14.98 -20.66
N GLN A 145 -4.73 -14.32 -19.54
CA GLN A 145 -4.77 -12.85 -19.46
C GLN A 145 -3.93 -12.36 -18.29
N ARG A 146 -3.21 -11.27 -18.49
CA ARG A 146 -2.42 -10.60 -17.45
C ARG A 146 -3.02 -9.23 -17.16
N GLU A 147 -3.12 -8.89 -15.89
CA GLU A 147 -3.64 -7.61 -15.41
C GLU A 147 -2.71 -7.02 -14.36
N ASN A 148 -2.49 -5.71 -14.43
CA ASN A 148 -1.79 -4.98 -13.38
C ASN A 148 -2.78 -4.72 -12.25
N ILE A 149 -2.41 -5.11 -11.03
CA ILE A 149 -3.23 -4.93 -9.84
C ILE A 149 -2.41 -4.29 -8.73
N VAL A 150 -3.08 -3.51 -7.87
CA VAL A 150 -2.49 -2.99 -6.65
C VAL A 150 -3.12 -3.69 -5.47
N ILE A 151 -2.29 -4.35 -4.67
CA ILE A 151 -2.71 -4.96 -3.41
C ILE A 151 -1.95 -4.25 -2.30
N ASN A 152 -2.68 -3.70 -1.34
CA ASN A 152 -2.12 -2.97 -0.20
C ASN A 152 -1.10 -1.90 -0.63
N GLY A 153 -1.34 -1.18 -1.74
CA GLY A 153 -0.48 -0.10 -2.23
C GLY A 153 0.79 -0.53 -2.98
N LEU A 154 1.00 -1.83 -3.22
CA LEU A 154 2.12 -2.36 -4.00
C LEU A 154 1.67 -2.91 -5.35
N ASP A 155 2.52 -2.78 -6.36
CA ASP A 155 2.25 -3.23 -7.73
C ASP A 155 2.49 -4.74 -7.92
N TYR A 156 1.48 -5.40 -8.47
CA TYR A 156 1.52 -6.81 -8.85
C TYR A 156 0.98 -7.04 -10.25
N ILE A 157 1.32 -8.19 -10.81
CA ILE A 157 0.75 -8.73 -12.04
C ILE A 157 -0.05 -9.97 -11.68
N ALA A 158 -1.34 -9.94 -11.96
CA ALA A 158 -2.23 -11.08 -11.91
C ALA A 158 -2.25 -11.80 -13.25
N GLU A 159 -2.02 -13.11 -13.26
CA GLU A 159 -2.13 -13.97 -14.44
C GLU A 159 -3.28 -14.95 -14.26
N PHE A 160 -4.31 -14.82 -15.10
CA PHE A 160 -5.49 -15.69 -15.14
C PHE A 160 -5.28 -16.77 -16.19
N MET A 161 -5.42 -18.04 -15.79
CA MET A 161 -5.19 -19.20 -16.63
C MET A 161 -6.40 -20.13 -16.59
N PRO A 162 -7.04 -20.41 -17.73
CA PRO A 162 -8.13 -21.37 -17.78
C PRO A 162 -7.64 -22.80 -17.58
N VAL A 163 -8.41 -23.59 -16.83
CA VAL A 163 -8.18 -25.01 -16.61
C VAL A 163 -9.26 -25.78 -17.34
N TYR A 164 -8.83 -26.61 -18.28
CA TYR A 164 -9.71 -27.50 -19.03
C TYR A 164 -9.58 -28.93 -18.52
N ILE A 165 -10.70 -29.61 -18.33
CA ILE A 165 -10.75 -31.05 -18.07
C ILE A 165 -11.10 -31.76 -19.37
N SER A 166 -10.26 -32.69 -19.79
CA SER A 166 -10.52 -33.57 -20.92
C SER A 166 -11.40 -34.74 -20.50
N SER A 167 -12.57 -34.89 -21.11
CA SER A 167 -13.34 -36.14 -21.07
C SER A 167 -12.74 -37.16 -22.05
N GLU A 168 -12.92 -38.45 -21.80
CA GLU A 168 -12.64 -39.55 -22.74
C GLU A 168 -13.31 -39.33 -24.12
N THR A 169 -14.36 -38.49 -24.18
CA THR A 169 -15.12 -38.15 -25.38
C THR A 169 -14.58 -36.97 -26.21
N SER A 170 -13.31 -36.59 -26.04
CA SER A 170 -12.57 -35.63 -26.90
C SER A 170 -12.95 -34.14 -26.83
N GLU A 171 -14.02 -33.74 -26.13
CA GLU A 171 -14.30 -32.33 -25.86
C GLU A 171 -13.71 -31.90 -24.50
N SER A 172 -12.86 -30.88 -24.53
CA SER A 172 -12.28 -30.24 -23.35
C SER A 172 -13.28 -29.23 -22.77
N ILE A 173 -13.70 -29.43 -21.53
CA ILE A 173 -14.66 -28.54 -20.84
C ILE A 173 -13.87 -27.62 -19.92
N LEU A 174 -14.14 -26.31 -19.96
CA LEU A 174 -13.59 -25.37 -18.99
C LEU A 174 -14.14 -25.73 -17.60
N ALA A 175 -13.24 -26.07 -16.67
CA ALA A 175 -13.61 -26.48 -15.33
C ALA A 175 -13.42 -25.37 -14.30
N SER A 176 -12.32 -24.62 -14.40
CA SER A 176 -11.98 -23.57 -13.44
C SER A 176 -10.95 -22.60 -14.03
N THR A 177 -10.58 -21.60 -13.23
CA THR A 177 -9.50 -20.66 -13.54
C THR A 177 -8.50 -20.65 -12.41
N VAL A 178 -7.21 -20.72 -12.74
CA VAL A 178 -6.12 -20.51 -11.79
C VAL A 178 -5.60 -19.09 -11.98
N MET A 179 -5.51 -18.37 -10.88
CA MET A 179 -4.94 -17.03 -10.82
C MET A 179 -3.61 -17.08 -10.05
N ILE A 180 -2.55 -16.55 -10.64
CA ILE A 180 -1.24 -16.39 -9.98
C ILE A 180 -0.92 -14.90 -9.86
N ILE A 181 -0.44 -14.45 -8.70
CA ILE A 181 -0.06 -13.05 -8.47
C ILE A 181 1.45 -12.94 -8.28
N ARG A 182 2.12 -12.09 -9.06
CA ARG A 182 3.58 -11.87 -8.98
C ARG A 182 3.91 -10.40 -8.76
N SER A 183 5.07 -10.13 -8.16
CA SER A 183 5.57 -8.74 -8.02
C SER A 183 5.78 -8.12 -9.39
N ALA A 184 5.36 -6.87 -9.59
CA ALA A 184 5.76 -6.12 -10.79
C ALA A 184 7.28 -5.85 -10.82
N GLU A 185 7.92 -5.79 -9.65
CA GLU A 185 9.38 -5.55 -9.51
C GLU A 185 10.25 -6.76 -9.87
N GLN A 186 9.70 -7.99 -9.87
CA GLN A 186 10.41 -9.20 -10.30
C GLN A 186 10.39 -9.30 -11.84
N LYS A 187 10.96 -8.30 -12.52
CA LYS A 187 11.25 -8.39 -13.96
C LYS A 187 12.36 -9.41 -14.18
N ASN A 188 11.99 -10.66 -14.42
CA ASN A 188 12.82 -11.63 -15.13
C ASN A 188 12.27 -11.84 -16.56
N VAL A 189 12.89 -11.13 -17.51
CA VAL A 189 13.35 -11.56 -18.86
C VAL A 189 12.37 -12.19 -19.88
N PHE A 190 11.13 -12.57 -19.56
CA PHE A 190 10.22 -13.16 -20.57
C PHE A 190 8.82 -12.53 -20.53
N ASP A 191 8.64 -11.47 -21.33
CA ASP A 191 7.43 -11.14 -22.12
C ASP A 191 7.26 -9.62 -22.29
N ASP A 192 7.95 -9.05 -23.27
CA ASP A 192 7.61 -7.75 -23.87
C ASP A 192 6.64 -7.99 -25.03
N ALA A 193 5.33 -8.04 -24.76
CA ALA A 193 4.31 -8.01 -25.81
C ALA A 193 2.90 -7.60 -25.35
N LEU A 194 2.74 -6.91 -24.22
CA LEU A 194 1.43 -6.37 -23.82
C LEU A 194 1.54 -4.90 -23.39
N PRO A 195 0.65 -4.01 -23.87
CA PRO A 195 0.68 -2.60 -23.53
C PRO A 195 0.38 -2.42 -22.04
N GLN A 196 1.34 -1.84 -21.32
CA GLN A 196 1.21 -1.46 -19.91
C GLN A 196 0.23 -0.29 -19.78
N HIS A 197 -1.04 -0.59 -19.52
CA HIS A 197 -1.95 0.39 -18.94
C HIS A 197 -1.70 0.43 -17.43
N ASN A 198 -0.92 1.41 -16.96
CA ASN A 198 -0.70 1.64 -15.54
C ASN A 198 -1.78 2.60 -15.01
N SER A 199 -2.98 2.08 -14.72
CA SER A 199 -4.19 2.87 -14.38
C SER A 199 -4.40 3.11 -12.87
N LEU A 200 -3.52 2.62 -12.00
CA LEU A 200 -3.80 2.38 -10.58
C LEU A 200 -3.62 3.63 -9.65
N GLY A 201 -3.76 4.84 -10.20
CA GLY A 201 -3.32 6.10 -9.58
C GLY A 201 -3.66 6.29 -8.09
N PHE A 202 -4.94 6.24 -7.71
CA PHE A 202 -5.37 6.48 -6.32
C PHE A 202 -5.27 5.26 -5.40
N ASP A 203 -5.05 4.06 -5.96
CA ASP A 203 -5.05 2.80 -5.19
C ASP A 203 -3.75 2.60 -4.42
N HIS A 204 -2.72 3.37 -4.75
CA HIS A 204 -1.45 3.45 -4.02
C HIS A 204 -1.54 4.22 -2.69
N PHE A 205 -2.65 4.93 -2.44
CA PHE A 205 -2.82 5.71 -1.22
C PHE A 205 -3.37 4.84 -0.10
N VAL A 206 -2.51 4.50 0.86
CA VAL A 206 -2.88 3.74 2.05
C VAL A 206 -3.13 4.68 3.23
N GLY A 207 -4.31 4.59 3.83
CA GLY A 207 -4.69 5.37 5.01
C GLY A 207 -6.12 5.10 5.47
N VAL A 208 -6.32 5.09 6.78
CA VAL A 208 -7.62 4.80 7.43
C VAL A 208 -8.26 6.03 8.07
N SER A 209 -7.48 7.09 8.29
CA SER A 209 -7.89 8.32 8.94
C SER A 209 -8.98 9.06 8.16
N ASN A 210 -9.91 9.69 8.88
CA ASN A 210 -10.99 10.46 8.26
C ASN A 210 -10.47 11.62 7.39
N ARG A 211 -9.35 12.24 7.81
CA ARG A 211 -8.68 13.29 7.04
C ARG A 211 -8.12 12.77 5.72
N HIS A 212 -7.47 11.60 5.74
CA HIS A 212 -6.98 10.95 4.53
C HIS A 212 -8.13 10.58 3.58
N LYS A 213 -9.18 9.93 4.09
CA LYS A 213 -10.36 9.56 3.28
C LYS A 213 -11.03 10.78 2.65
N SER A 214 -11.16 11.87 3.40
CA SER A 214 -11.71 13.13 2.89
C SER A 214 -10.83 13.73 1.79
N LEU A 215 -9.51 13.78 2.01
CA LEU A 215 -8.54 14.26 1.02
C LEU A 215 -8.63 13.46 -0.29
N ILE A 216 -8.62 12.12 -0.23
CA ILE A 216 -8.71 11.26 -1.41
C ILE A 216 -10.06 11.44 -2.12
N SER A 217 -11.17 11.56 -1.38
CA SER A 217 -12.48 11.83 -1.97
C SER A 217 -12.54 13.17 -2.69
N GLN A 218 -11.97 14.22 -2.09
CA GLN A 218 -11.88 15.54 -2.70
C GLN A 218 -10.96 15.52 -3.92
N ALA A 219 -9.78 14.91 -3.83
CA ALA A 219 -8.85 14.77 -4.95
C ALA A 219 -9.48 14.03 -6.13
N LYS A 220 -10.24 12.96 -5.88
CA LYS A 220 -10.98 12.22 -6.91
C LYS A 220 -12.03 13.08 -7.64
N LYS A 221 -12.63 14.07 -6.97
CA LYS A 221 -13.58 15.02 -7.58
C LYS A 221 -12.85 16.09 -8.39
N LEU A 222 -11.79 16.67 -7.82
CA LEU A 222 -11.00 17.73 -8.48
C LEU A 222 -10.20 17.20 -9.68
N ALA A 223 -9.87 15.91 -9.70
CA ALA A 223 -9.18 15.27 -10.82
C ALA A 223 -9.90 15.44 -12.17
N PHE A 224 -11.24 15.47 -12.19
CA PHE A 224 -12.03 15.65 -13.42
C PHE A 224 -12.11 17.09 -13.91
N LEU A 225 -11.71 18.08 -13.10
CA LEU A 225 -11.80 19.48 -13.47
C LEU A 225 -10.55 19.91 -14.24
N ASP A 226 -10.73 20.43 -15.45
CA ASP A 226 -9.63 20.97 -16.28
C ASP A 226 -9.26 22.40 -15.87
N ARG A 227 -8.96 22.58 -14.57
CA ARG A 227 -8.50 23.84 -13.99
C ARG A 227 -7.19 23.62 -13.24
N PRO A 228 -6.38 24.68 -13.03
CA PRO A 228 -5.19 24.59 -12.21
C PRO A 228 -5.49 24.04 -10.82
N LEU A 229 -4.66 23.09 -10.37
CA LEU A 229 -4.77 22.46 -9.06
C LEU A 229 -3.53 22.77 -8.22
N LEU A 230 -3.73 23.42 -7.08
CA LEU A 230 -2.69 23.71 -6.09
C LEU A 230 -2.72 22.67 -4.97
N ILE A 231 -1.62 21.96 -4.78
CA ILE A 231 -1.41 20.98 -3.73
C ILE A 231 -0.47 21.58 -2.67
N GLN A 232 -1.01 21.85 -1.50
CA GLN A 232 -0.28 22.38 -0.35
C GLN A 232 0.04 21.25 0.63
N GLY A 233 1.24 21.25 1.18
CA GLY A 233 1.61 20.32 2.25
C GLY A 233 3.10 20.29 2.49
N GLU A 234 3.49 19.81 3.66
CA GLU A 234 4.89 19.70 4.05
C GLU A 234 5.70 18.79 3.11
N THR A 235 7.03 18.92 3.17
CA THR A 235 7.94 18.04 2.43
C THR A 235 7.77 16.60 2.90
N GLY A 236 7.80 15.65 1.96
CA GLY A 236 7.65 14.22 2.27
C GLY A 236 6.21 13.74 2.49
N THR A 237 5.19 14.56 2.21
CA THR A 237 3.75 14.18 2.32
C THR A 237 3.16 13.50 1.09
N GLY A 238 3.94 13.29 0.01
CA GLY A 238 3.48 12.57 -1.19
C GLY A 238 2.74 13.43 -2.22
N LYS A 239 3.06 14.74 -2.31
CA LYS A 239 2.41 15.69 -3.24
C LYS A 239 2.49 15.24 -4.71
N GLU A 240 3.64 14.76 -5.16
CA GLU A 240 3.83 14.27 -6.53
C GLU A 240 2.95 13.05 -6.83
N MET A 241 2.90 12.07 -5.92
CA MET A 241 2.01 10.91 -6.08
C MET A 241 0.55 11.35 -6.21
N LEU A 242 0.14 12.37 -5.44
CA LEU A 242 -1.25 12.85 -5.48
C LEU A 242 -1.54 13.56 -6.80
N ALA A 243 -0.59 14.34 -7.31
CA ALA A 243 -0.68 14.96 -8.63
C ALA A 243 -0.79 13.92 -9.74
N ARG A 244 0.05 12.88 -9.71
CA ARG A 244 0.02 11.78 -10.69
C ARG A 244 -1.30 11.01 -10.63
N ALA A 245 -1.82 10.74 -9.43
CA ALA A 245 -3.13 10.10 -9.26
C ALA A 245 -4.27 10.96 -9.83
N CYS A 246 -4.21 12.28 -9.62
CA CYS A 246 -5.17 13.22 -10.21
C CYS A 246 -5.10 13.23 -11.75
N HIS A 247 -3.90 13.21 -12.32
CA HIS A 247 -3.70 13.12 -13.76
C HIS A 247 -4.28 11.82 -14.34
N ASN A 248 -3.92 10.66 -13.77
CA ASN A 248 -4.37 9.35 -14.25
C ASN A 248 -5.90 9.20 -14.25
N ARG A 249 -6.59 9.88 -13.32
CA ARG A 249 -8.06 9.87 -13.22
C ARG A 249 -8.75 10.91 -14.12
N SER A 250 -8.01 11.87 -14.65
CA SER A 250 -8.56 12.95 -15.48
C SER A 250 -8.82 12.49 -16.92
N GLU A 251 -9.52 13.31 -17.71
CA GLU A 251 -9.69 13.08 -19.15
C GLU A 251 -8.35 13.03 -19.91
N ARG A 252 -7.30 13.64 -19.34
CA ARG A 252 -5.95 13.67 -19.89
C ARG A 252 -5.07 12.49 -19.41
N GLY A 253 -5.63 11.50 -18.70
CA GLY A 253 -4.85 10.41 -18.08
C GLY A 253 -4.10 9.48 -19.04
N ALA A 254 -4.43 9.51 -20.34
CA ALA A 254 -3.69 8.82 -21.39
C ALA A 254 -2.60 9.69 -22.06
N ASN A 255 -2.56 10.99 -21.76
CA ASN A 255 -1.63 11.97 -22.32
C ASN A 255 -0.39 12.14 -21.42
N PRO A 256 0.66 12.85 -21.88
CA PRO A 256 1.88 13.01 -21.09
C PRO A 256 1.66 13.70 -19.73
N PHE A 257 2.35 13.19 -18.70
CA PHE A 257 2.50 13.83 -17.39
C PHE A 257 3.98 14.18 -17.18
N LEU A 258 4.32 15.47 -17.27
CA LEU A 258 5.69 15.94 -17.12
C LEU A 258 5.88 16.66 -15.78
N VAL A 259 7.02 16.42 -15.14
CA VAL A 259 7.34 16.95 -13.80
C VAL A 259 8.54 17.89 -13.91
N LEU A 260 8.44 19.05 -13.26
CA LEU A 260 9.54 19.96 -13.06
C LEU A 260 9.59 20.41 -11.59
N SER A 261 10.77 20.35 -10.98
CA SER A 261 11.01 20.94 -9.66
C SER A 261 11.61 22.34 -9.81
N CYS A 262 10.95 23.34 -9.22
CA CYS A 262 11.38 24.74 -9.30
C CYS A 262 12.54 25.08 -8.36
N ALA A 263 12.82 24.25 -7.35
CA ALA A 263 13.84 24.53 -6.34
C ALA A 263 15.23 23.98 -6.68
N SER A 264 15.35 23.08 -7.66
CA SER A 264 16.57 22.30 -7.91
C SER A 264 17.50 22.88 -8.98
N MET A 265 17.12 24.01 -9.61
CA MET A 265 17.80 24.53 -10.80
C MET A 265 17.98 26.05 -10.75
N PRO A 266 19.06 26.60 -11.32
CA PRO A 266 19.18 28.03 -11.58
C PRO A 266 18.07 28.53 -12.51
N ASP A 267 17.68 29.80 -12.38
CA ASP A 267 16.61 30.42 -13.15
C ASP A 267 16.73 30.24 -14.67
N ASP A 268 17.93 30.43 -15.23
CA ASP A 268 18.17 30.31 -16.68
C ASP A 268 17.91 28.86 -17.17
N VAL A 269 18.26 27.87 -16.35
CA VAL A 269 18.02 26.45 -16.64
C VAL A 269 16.54 26.14 -16.51
N ALA A 270 15.90 26.60 -15.44
CA ALA A 270 14.46 26.42 -15.24
C ALA A 270 13.64 27.06 -16.39
N GLU A 271 14.06 28.22 -16.88
CA GLU A 271 13.42 28.89 -18.00
C GLU A 271 13.53 28.07 -19.30
N THR A 272 14.73 27.58 -19.61
CA THR A 272 14.97 26.79 -20.82
C THR A 272 14.33 25.40 -20.75
N GLU A 273 14.19 24.79 -19.58
CA GLU A 273 13.43 23.55 -19.40
C GLU A 273 11.91 23.79 -19.53
N LEU A 274 11.37 24.89 -18.96
CA LEU A 274 9.93 25.20 -19.06
C LEU A 274 9.50 25.55 -20.48
N PHE A 275 10.21 26.50 -21.10
CA PHE A 275 9.78 27.16 -22.34
C PHE A 275 10.61 26.76 -23.56
N GLY A 276 11.71 26.05 -23.39
CA GLY A 276 12.59 25.69 -24.50
C GLY A 276 13.44 26.85 -24.99
N HIS A 277 14.31 26.58 -25.96
CA HIS A 277 15.22 27.57 -26.53
C HIS A 277 15.35 27.41 -28.05
N ALA A 278 15.52 28.54 -28.75
CA ALA A 278 15.66 28.57 -30.19
C ALA A 278 17.02 28.02 -30.66
N PRO A 279 17.13 27.47 -31.88
CA PRO A 279 18.43 27.14 -32.46
C PRO A 279 19.32 28.41 -32.53
N GLY A 280 20.57 28.30 -32.11
CA GLY A 280 21.52 29.42 -32.04
C GLY A 280 21.51 30.19 -30.72
N SER A 281 20.60 29.88 -29.79
CA SER A 281 20.66 30.39 -28.42
C SER A 281 21.66 29.60 -27.57
N PHE A 282 22.34 30.26 -26.63
CA PHE A 282 23.34 29.66 -25.74
C PHE A 282 24.40 28.76 -26.42
N ASN A 283 24.85 29.13 -27.62
CA ASN A 283 25.84 28.38 -28.41
C ASN A 283 25.40 26.96 -28.86
N HIS A 284 24.12 26.61 -28.78
CA HIS A 284 23.59 25.33 -29.26
C HIS A 284 23.13 25.45 -30.71
N GLN A 285 23.63 24.59 -31.59
CA GLN A 285 23.26 24.59 -33.02
C GLN A 285 21.82 24.14 -33.27
N GLN A 286 21.24 23.36 -32.35
CA GLN A 286 19.86 22.87 -32.40
C GLN A 286 19.06 23.46 -31.24
N GLY A 287 17.80 23.83 -31.50
CA GLY A 287 16.88 24.27 -30.45
C GLY A 287 16.31 23.10 -29.66
N LYS A 288 15.79 23.37 -28.46
CA LYS A 288 15.15 22.39 -27.58
C LYS A 288 13.72 22.81 -27.26
N LYS A 289 12.77 21.87 -27.38
CA LYS A 289 11.38 22.06 -26.94
C LYS A 289 11.30 22.08 -25.42
N GLY A 290 10.55 23.02 -24.85
CA GLY A 290 10.29 23.09 -23.41
C GLY A 290 9.25 22.06 -22.94
N ILE A 291 9.14 21.87 -21.63
CA ILE A 291 8.18 20.97 -20.99
C ILE A 291 6.74 21.32 -21.37
N PHE A 292 6.38 22.61 -21.46
CA PHE A 292 5.03 22.99 -21.89
C PHE A 292 4.72 22.56 -23.32
N GLU A 293 5.70 22.61 -24.22
CA GLU A 293 5.53 22.12 -25.60
C GLU A 293 5.46 20.59 -25.68
N GLN A 294 6.22 19.90 -24.84
CA GLN A 294 6.24 18.44 -24.79
C GLN A 294 4.98 17.85 -24.13
N ALA A 295 4.34 18.61 -23.23
CA ALA A 295 3.14 18.21 -22.51
C ALA A 295 1.84 18.68 -23.17
N ASP A 296 1.87 19.12 -24.43
CA ASP A 296 0.67 19.57 -25.14
C ASP A 296 -0.43 18.49 -25.15
N GLY A 297 -1.66 18.86 -24.79
CA GLY A 297 -2.77 17.95 -24.51
C GLY A 297 -2.70 17.20 -23.16
N GLY A 298 -1.58 17.27 -22.46
CA GLY A 298 -1.27 16.56 -21.22
C GLY A 298 -1.35 17.42 -19.95
N THR A 299 -0.50 17.10 -18.98
CA THR A 299 -0.44 17.78 -17.67
C THR A 299 1.01 18.05 -17.26
N VAL A 300 1.27 19.24 -16.73
CA VAL A 300 2.56 19.61 -16.14
C VAL A 300 2.41 19.77 -14.64
N PHE A 301 3.28 19.08 -13.90
CA PHE A 301 3.41 19.21 -12.45
C PHE A 301 4.61 20.09 -12.10
N LEU A 302 4.34 21.21 -11.43
CA LEU A 302 5.34 22.16 -10.94
C LEU A 302 5.53 21.96 -9.44
N ASP A 303 6.64 21.33 -9.05
CA ASP A 303 6.97 21.11 -7.65
C ASP A 303 7.69 22.31 -7.04
N GLU A 304 7.32 22.64 -5.79
CA GLU A 304 7.83 23.78 -5.03
C GLU A 304 7.69 25.13 -5.74
N ILE A 305 6.50 25.42 -6.29
CA ILE A 305 6.22 26.66 -7.03
C ILE A 305 6.51 27.95 -6.22
N GLY A 306 6.46 27.88 -4.89
CA GLY A 306 6.77 29.00 -4.01
C GLY A 306 8.25 29.43 -4.03
N GLU A 307 9.16 28.60 -4.53
CA GLU A 307 10.59 28.92 -4.68
C GLU A 307 10.91 29.55 -6.05
N MET A 308 9.91 29.72 -6.92
CA MET A 308 10.10 30.28 -8.26
C MET A 308 10.46 31.77 -8.20
N SER A 309 11.45 32.19 -9.00
CA SER A 309 11.87 33.58 -9.06
C SER A 309 10.81 34.51 -9.68
N PRO A 310 10.83 35.82 -9.36
CA PRO A 310 9.86 36.78 -9.91
C PRO A 310 9.83 36.84 -11.44
N HIS A 311 10.96 36.57 -12.11
CA HIS A 311 11.05 36.54 -13.58
C HIS A 311 10.24 35.39 -14.17
N LEU A 312 10.42 34.18 -13.64
CA LEU A 312 9.69 32.99 -14.07
C LEU A 312 8.20 33.10 -13.75
N GLN A 313 7.84 33.70 -12.60
CA GLN A 313 6.44 33.95 -12.24
C GLN A 313 5.69 34.77 -13.29
N ILE A 314 6.34 35.77 -13.91
CA ILE A 314 5.73 36.59 -14.98
C ILE A 314 5.43 35.74 -16.23
N LYS A 315 6.37 34.88 -16.62
CA LYS A 315 6.21 34.03 -17.81
C LYS A 315 5.16 32.96 -17.58
N LEU A 316 5.17 32.33 -16.41
CA LEU A 316 4.13 31.36 -16.03
C LEU A 316 2.76 32.01 -15.96
N LEU A 317 2.67 33.25 -15.44
CA LEU A 317 1.42 33.99 -15.43
C LEU A 317 0.84 34.13 -16.84
N ARG A 318 1.64 34.57 -17.81
CA ARG A 318 1.24 34.71 -19.23
C ARG A 318 0.74 33.38 -19.80
N PHE A 319 1.50 32.32 -19.56
CA PHE A 319 1.15 30.97 -19.97
C PHE A 319 -0.23 30.54 -19.43
N LEU A 320 -0.49 30.75 -18.14
CA LEU A 320 -1.77 30.42 -17.49
C LEU A 320 -2.96 31.28 -17.95
N GLN A 321 -2.75 32.37 -18.69
CA GLN A 321 -3.87 33.19 -19.20
C GLN A 321 -4.37 32.66 -20.53
N ASP A 322 -3.46 32.51 -21.50
CA ASP A 322 -3.80 32.31 -22.90
C ASP A 322 -3.24 31.00 -23.48
N GLY A 323 -2.52 30.21 -22.67
CA GLY A 323 -1.82 29.00 -23.13
C GLY A 323 -0.63 29.29 -24.05
N THR A 324 -0.20 30.56 -24.13
CA THR A 324 0.85 31.01 -25.05
C THR A 324 2.16 31.33 -24.34
N PHE A 325 3.27 31.02 -24.98
CA PHE A 325 4.61 31.40 -24.52
C PHE A 325 5.58 31.55 -25.71
N ARG A 326 6.79 32.03 -25.44
CA ARG A 326 7.87 32.13 -26.43
C ARG A 326 9.08 31.35 -25.94
N ARG A 327 9.79 30.67 -26.84
CA ARG A 327 11.07 30.05 -26.50
C ARG A 327 12.11 31.12 -26.20
N VAL A 328 13.13 30.76 -25.42
CA VAL A 328 14.23 31.67 -25.14
C VAL A 328 14.97 32.00 -26.44
N GLY A 329 15.05 33.29 -26.77
CA GLY A 329 15.66 33.78 -28.01
C GLY A 329 14.76 33.74 -29.25
N GLU A 330 13.48 33.37 -29.11
CA GLU A 330 12.50 33.33 -30.20
C GLU A 330 11.42 34.43 -30.03
N GLU A 331 11.03 35.10 -31.12
CA GLU A 331 9.93 36.07 -31.09
C GLU A 331 8.57 35.43 -31.40
N HIS A 332 8.57 34.22 -31.96
CA HIS A 332 7.36 33.49 -32.32
C HIS A 332 6.65 32.95 -31.06
N GLU A 333 5.34 33.16 -30.99
CA GLU A 333 4.50 32.64 -29.93
C GLU A 333 4.00 31.25 -30.27
N ILE A 334 4.10 30.36 -29.29
CA ILE A 334 3.63 28.98 -29.35
C ILE A 334 2.42 28.87 -28.43
N HIS A 335 1.33 28.31 -28.93
CA HIS A 335 0.14 27.99 -28.16
C HIS A 335 0.09 26.49 -27.87
N VAL A 336 -0.18 26.12 -26.62
CA VAL A 336 -0.34 24.74 -26.18
C VAL A 336 -1.47 24.64 -25.16
N ASP A 337 -2.12 23.49 -25.11
CA ASP A 337 -3.18 23.20 -24.16
C ASP A 337 -2.68 22.24 -23.08
N VAL A 338 -2.31 22.79 -21.92
CA VAL A 338 -1.71 22.01 -20.83
C VAL A 338 -2.42 22.31 -19.51
N ARG A 339 -2.84 21.24 -18.83
CA ARG A 339 -3.30 21.35 -17.45
C ARG A 339 -2.11 21.53 -16.50
N VAL A 340 -2.17 22.51 -15.60
CA VAL A 340 -1.12 22.75 -14.60
C VAL A 340 -1.55 22.24 -13.23
N ILE A 341 -0.71 21.41 -12.61
CA ILE A 341 -0.81 21.04 -11.20
C ILE A 341 0.43 21.63 -10.50
N ALA A 342 0.24 22.42 -9.46
CA ALA A 342 1.34 23.05 -8.73
C ALA A 342 1.40 22.52 -7.30
N SER A 343 2.60 22.43 -6.75
CA SER A 343 2.88 21.94 -5.41
C SER A 343 3.69 22.95 -4.62
N THR A 344 3.43 23.08 -3.32
CA THR A 344 4.18 23.98 -2.44
C THR A 344 4.20 23.49 -1.00
N ARG A 345 5.33 23.72 -0.32
CA ARG A 345 5.45 23.59 1.14
C ARG A 345 5.12 24.89 1.90
N HIS A 346 5.16 26.02 1.21
CA HIS A 346 4.93 27.34 1.78
C HIS A 346 3.49 27.77 1.63
N ASN A 347 3.04 28.63 2.55
CA ASN A 347 1.77 29.32 2.42
C ASN A 347 1.90 30.43 1.36
N LEU A 348 1.37 30.19 0.15
CA LEU A 348 1.44 31.17 -0.94
C LEU A 348 0.72 32.48 -0.62
N ALA A 349 -0.29 32.48 0.27
CA ALA A 349 -0.96 33.70 0.67
C ALA A 349 -0.02 34.63 1.45
N GLU A 350 0.77 34.07 2.37
CA GLU A 350 1.80 34.83 3.11
C GLU A 350 2.95 35.29 2.21
N LEU A 351 3.35 34.47 1.23
CA LEU A 351 4.33 34.87 0.22
C LEU A 351 3.83 36.01 -0.68
N ALA A 352 2.53 36.02 -0.99
CA ALA A 352 1.89 37.10 -1.72
C ALA A 352 1.87 38.40 -0.90
N GLU A 353 1.51 38.33 0.38
CA GLU A 353 1.52 39.50 1.30
C GLU A 353 2.93 40.09 1.47
N SER A 354 3.94 39.23 1.52
CA SER A 354 5.36 39.63 1.61
C SER A 354 5.98 40.08 0.27
N LYS A 355 5.21 40.09 -0.83
CA LYS A 355 5.65 40.44 -2.20
C LYS A 355 6.76 39.55 -2.78
N SER A 356 7.00 38.38 -2.18
CA SER A 356 7.92 37.37 -2.71
C SER A 356 7.26 36.51 -3.80
N PHE A 357 5.94 36.39 -3.76
CA PHE A 357 5.12 35.78 -4.79
C PHE A 357 4.11 36.79 -5.33
N ARG A 358 3.81 36.75 -6.63
CA ARG A 358 2.84 37.69 -7.20
C ARG A 358 1.40 37.29 -6.86
N GLU A 359 0.61 38.27 -6.42
CA GLU A 359 -0.82 38.09 -6.11
C GLU A 359 -1.62 37.59 -7.31
N ASP A 360 -1.37 38.13 -8.51
CA ASP A 360 -2.09 37.74 -9.73
C ASP A 360 -1.87 36.27 -10.13
N LEU A 361 -0.64 35.77 -9.98
CA LEU A 361 -0.31 34.36 -10.18
C LEU A 361 -0.93 33.47 -9.11
N PHE A 362 -0.93 33.92 -7.84
CA PHE A 362 -1.57 33.19 -6.75
C PHE A 362 -3.05 32.97 -7.02
N TYR A 363 -3.81 33.99 -7.41
CA TYR A 363 -5.23 33.84 -7.70
C TYR A 363 -5.53 32.93 -8.90
N ARG A 364 -4.61 32.84 -9.89
CA ARG A 364 -4.75 31.91 -11.01
C ARG A 364 -4.43 30.46 -10.67
N LEU A 365 -3.51 30.24 -9.73
CA LEU A 365 -3.16 28.89 -9.26
C LEU A 365 -4.14 28.38 -8.19
N ASN A 366 -4.61 29.25 -7.30
CA ASN A 366 -5.50 28.94 -6.18
C ASN A 366 -6.98 28.82 -6.60
N VAL A 367 -7.24 28.20 -7.76
CA VAL A 367 -8.60 27.93 -8.25
C VAL A 367 -9.15 26.67 -7.61
N LEU A 368 -8.37 25.60 -7.64
CA LEU A 368 -8.67 24.34 -6.95
C LEU A 368 -7.52 24.07 -5.97
N THR A 369 -7.83 23.78 -4.71
CA THR A 369 -6.81 23.62 -3.67
C THR A 369 -7.03 22.35 -2.88
N LEU A 370 -5.94 21.61 -2.68
CA LEU A 370 -5.86 20.42 -1.83
C LEU A 370 -4.76 20.63 -0.80
N SER A 371 -5.09 20.43 0.47
CA SER A 371 -4.11 20.47 1.55
C SER A 371 -3.87 19.05 2.06
N ILE A 372 -2.63 18.57 1.95
CA ILE A 372 -2.23 17.27 2.48
C ILE A 372 -1.82 17.43 3.94
N PRO A 373 -2.52 16.78 4.89
CA PRO A 373 -2.16 16.88 6.29
C PRO A 373 -0.82 16.16 6.55
N PRO A 374 0.02 16.72 7.43
CA PRO A 374 1.25 16.07 7.86
C PRO A 374 0.95 14.77 8.62
N LEU A 375 1.91 13.86 8.69
CA LEU A 375 1.73 12.53 9.26
C LEU A 375 1.29 12.56 10.74
N ARG A 376 1.81 13.52 11.52
CA ARG A 376 1.39 13.79 12.91
C ARG A 376 -0.09 14.10 13.10
N GLU A 377 -0.73 14.63 12.06
CA GLU A 377 -2.17 14.96 12.06
C GLU A 377 -3.06 13.80 11.62
N ARG A 378 -2.45 12.68 11.26
CA ARG A 378 -3.07 11.43 10.82
C ARG A 378 -2.32 10.21 11.39
N ALA A 379 -2.05 10.23 12.70
CA ALA A 379 -1.29 9.18 13.38
C ALA A 379 -1.87 7.76 13.17
N ASN A 380 -3.20 7.64 13.05
CA ASN A 380 -3.86 6.36 12.75
C ASN A 380 -3.43 5.74 11.39
N ASP A 381 -2.85 6.53 10.48
CA ASP A 381 -2.34 6.02 9.21
C ASP A 381 -0.94 5.39 9.35
N ILE A 382 -0.25 5.56 10.47
CA ILE A 382 1.12 5.07 10.68
C ILE A 382 1.17 3.54 10.67
N ALA A 383 0.23 2.87 11.34
CA ALA A 383 0.18 1.40 11.37
C ALA A 383 0.05 0.78 9.96
N PRO A 384 -0.95 1.14 9.12
CA PRO A 384 -1.06 0.57 7.78
C PRO A 384 0.08 1.01 6.84
N LEU A 385 0.65 2.21 7.01
CA LEU A 385 1.85 2.64 6.26
C LEU A 385 3.09 1.85 6.65
N LEU A 386 3.25 1.53 7.93
CA LEU A 386 4.34 0.71 8.44
C LEU A 386 4.26 -0.70 7.84
N GLU A 387 3.07 -1.32 7.84
CA GLU A 387 2.86 -2.64 7.23
C GLU A 387 3.20 -2.65 5.73
N LEU A 388 2.77 -1.61 5.00
CA LEU A 388 3.10 -1.40 3.59
C LEU A 388 4.62 -1.39 3.37
N PHE A 389 5.34 -0.52 4.09
CA PHE A 389 6.78 -0.37 3.90
C PHE A 389 7.55 -1.62 4.32
N ILE A 390 7.11 -2.30 5.37
CA ILE A 390 7.71 -3.57 5.77
C ILE A 390 7.50 -4.63 4.70
N ALA A 391 6.28 -4.80 4.18
CA ALA A 391 6.01 -5.75 3.12
C ALA A 391 6.86 -5.47 1.87
N LYS A 392 6.97 -4.19 1.49
CA LYS A 392 7.80 -3.72 0.37
C LYS A 392 9.27 -4.11 0.56
N TYR A 393 9.88 -3.69 1.68
CA TYR A 393 11.32 -3.85 1.89
C TYR A 393 11.71 -5.26 2.32
N SER A 394 10.87 -5.99 3.06
CA SER A 394 11.13 -7.40 3.35
C SER A 394 11.25 -8.21 2.06
N LYS A 395 10.38 -7.93 1.08
CA LYS A 395 10.43 -8.56 -0.24
C LYS A 395 11.68 -8.15 -1.03
N GLN A 396 12.00 -6.86 -1.06
CA GLN A 396 13.16 -6.34 -1.77
C GLN A 396 14.48 -6.88 -1.20
N LEU A 397 14.58 -7.03 0.12
CA LEU A 397 15.75 -7.57 0.82
C LEU A 397 15.77 -9.11 0.84
N GLY A 398 14.70 -9.78 0.41
CA GLY A 398 14.57 -11.23 0.45
C GLY A 398 14.51 -11.82 1.87
N ILE A 399 14.07 -11.03 2.86
CA ILE A 399 13.91 -11.46 4.25
C ILE A 399 12.46 -11.81 4.56
N ARG A 400 12.23 -12.69 5.54
CA ARG A 400 10.89 -12.95 6.05
C ARG A 400 10.35 -11.68 6.72
N LYS A 401 9.05 -11.40 6.53
CA LYS A 401 8.35 -10.30 7.21
C LYS A 401 8.54 -10.46 8.74
N PRO A 402 9.15 -9.48 9.44
CA PRO A 402 9.30 -9.53 10.88
C PRO A 402 7.97 -9.31 11.59
N GLU A 403 7.89 -9.83 12.81
CA GLU A 403 6.80 -9.52 13.75
C GLU A 403 7.04 -8.14 14.37
N LEU A 404 5.96 -7.42 14.66
CA LEU A 404 6.04 -6.10 15.28
C LEU A 404 6.05 -6.24 16.80
N ALA A 405 6.91 -5.50 17.49
CA ALA A 405 6.79 -5.36 18.94
C ALA A 405 5.48 -4.63 19.30
N ASP A 406 4.83 -5.04 20.40
CA ASP A 406 3.51 -4.52 20.79
C ASP A 406 3.48 -3.00 20.99
N ASP A 407 4.60 -2.41 21.44
CA ASP A 407 4.72 -0.97 21.71
C ASP A 407 5.21 -0.15 20.50
N LEU A 408 5.62 -0.81 19.41
CA LEU A 408 6.22 -0.15 18.26
C LEU A 408 5.27 0.88 17.64
N VAL A 409 4.03 0.48 17.37
CA VAL A 409 3.04 1.33 16.70
C VAL A 409 2.70 2.54 17.57
N ASP A 410 2.60 2.36 18.89
CA ASP A 410 2.31 3.44 19.83
C ASP A 410 3.47 4.45 19.91
N GLN A 411 4.72 3.96 19.97
CA GLN A 411 5.90 4.82 19.98
C GLN A 411 6.03 5.60 18.67
N LEU A 412 5.86 4.94 17.52
CA LEU A 412 5.89 5.60 16.21
C LEU A 412 4.74 6.59 16.05
N SER A 413 3.56 6.31 16.61
CA SER A 413 2.40 7.19 16.55
C SER A 413 2.57 8.49 17.35
N ASN A 414 3.38 8.46 18.40
CA ASN A 414 3.66 9.63 19.25
C ASN A 414 4.79 10.51 18.69
N TYR A 415 5.51 10.08 17.66
CA TYR A 415 6.58 10.85 17.05
C TYR A 415 6.04 11.93 16.09
N SER A 416 6.73 13.06 15.99
CA SER A 416 6.26 14.24 15.23
C SER A 416 6.43 14.12 13.71
N TRP A 417 7.29 13.21 13.25
CA TRP A 417 7.57 12.94 11.83
C TRP A 417 7.86 14.20 11.00
N PRO A 418 8.94 14.97 11.30
CA PRO A 418 9.28 16.19 10.55
C PRO A 418 9.52 15.94 9.05
N GLY A 419 9.96 14.74 8.65
CA GLY A 419 10.09 14.36 7.24
C GLY A 419 8.92 13.54 6.68
N ASN A 420 7.79 13.49 7.41
CA ASN A 420 6.54 12.83 7.02
C ASN A 420 6.77 11.38 6.51
N MET A 421 6.10 10.99 5.43
CA MET A 421 6.17 9.62 4.90
C MET A 421 7.57 9.28 4.36
N ARG A 422 8.32 10.27 3.83
CA ARG A 422 9.69 10.05 3.36
C ARG A 422 10.64 9.65 4.50
N GLN A 423 10.44 10.24 5.68
CA GLN A 423 11.20 9.85 6.87
C GLN A 423 10.81 8.45 7.34
N LEU A 424 9.51 8.15 7.43
CA LEU A 424 9.03 6.83 7.82
C LEU A 424 9.56 5.74 6.87
N ASP A 425 9.44 5.95 5.56
CA ASP A 425 9.92 5.03 4.51
C ASP A 425 11.42 4.70 4.68
N ASN A 426 12.27 5.73 4.82
CA ASN A 426 13.71 5.55 5.02
C ASN A 426 14.05 4.87 6.35
N MET A 427 13.32 5.20 7.42
CA MET A 427 13.57 4.62 8.75
C MET A 427 13.15 3.16 8.81
N VAL A 428 12.07 2.75 8.14
CA VAL A 428 11.69 1.34 8.01
C VAL A 428 12.75 0.55 7.25
N LEU A 429 13.22 1.04 6.09
CA LEU A 429 14.29 0.39 5.33
C LEU A 429 15.55 0.20 6.18
N ARG A 430 15.95 1.24 6.91
CA ARG A 430 17.11 1.17 7.81
C ARG A 430 16.90 0.15 8.93
N ALA A 431 15.75 0.20 9.61
CA ALA A 431 15.44 -0.71 10.70
C ALA A 431 15.43 -2.19 10.25
N LEU A 432 14.92 -2.48 9.04
CA LEU A 432 14.96 -3.82 8.46
C LEU A 432 16.36 -4.28 8.06
N THR A 433 17.25 -3.36 7.69
CA THR A 433 18.65 -3.67 7.35
C THR A 433 19.47 -3.95 8.61
N GLU A 434 19.15 -3.29 9.72
CA GLU A 434 19.79 -3.49 11.04
C GLU A 434 19.14 -4.61 11.87
N LEU A 435 18.08 -5.24 11.35
CA LEU A 435 17.30 -6.23 12.09
C LEU A 435 18.10 -7.53 12.32
N GLU A 436 18.47 -7.76 13.58
CA GLU A 436 19.03 -9.03 14.06
C GLU A 436 17.96 -9.77 14.88
N GLY A 437 17.09 -10.55 14.23
CA GLY A 437 16.06 -11.35 14.91
C GLY A 437 14.72 -11.41 14.17
N GLN A 438 13.66 -11.77 14.89
CA GLN A 438 12.30 -11.88 14.35
C GLN A 438 11.41 -10.67 14.67
N TYR A 439 11.78 -9.84 15.65
CA TYR A 439 10.96 -8.73 16.13
C TYR A 439 11.52 -7.38 15.73
N LEU A 440 10.69 -6.55 15.11
CA LEU A 440 10.98 -5.15 14.81
C LEU A 440 10.59 -4.30 16.03
N SER A 441 11.57 -3.74 16.72
CA SER A 441 11.37 -2.84 17.88
C SER A 441 11.58 -1.37 17.50
N ALA A 442 11.05 -0.46 18.33
CA ALA A 442 11.16 0.98 18.09
C ALA A 442 12.61 1.51 18.19
N GLU A 443 13.47 0.81 18.92
CA GLU A 443 14.88 1.16 19.09
C GLU A 443 15.63 1.16 17.75
N LEU A 444 15.28 0.24 16.84
CA LEU A 444 15.88 0.11 15.51
C LEU A 444 15.57 1.29 14.58
N PHE A 445 14.55 2.09 14.90
CA PHE A 445 14.25 3.30 14.16
C PHE A 445 15.21 4.43 14.51
N HIS A 446 15.93 4.36 15.64
CA HIS A 446 16.80 5.42 16.14
C HIS A 446 16.11 6.79 16.09
N LEU A 447 14.85 6.84 16.56
CA LEU A 447 14.06 8.08 16.56
C LEU A 447 14.91 9.17 17.24
N PRO A 448 15.29 10.24 16.52
CA PRO A 448 16.03 11.32 17.13
C PRO A 448 15.23 11.80 18.32
N GLN A 449 15.81 11.76 19.52
CA GLN A 449 15.21 12.44 20.65
C GLN A 449 15.12 13.91 20.23
N VAL A 450 13.91 14.33 19.89
CA VAL A 450 13.63 15.75 19.75
C VAL A 450 13.88 16.26 21.15
N ASP A 451 15.02 16.94 21.36
CA ASP A 451 15.31 17.64 22.59
C ASP A 451 14.07 18.46 22.91
N ASN A 452 13.31 17.95 23.86
CA ASN A 452 11.98 18.39 24.20
C ASN A 452 12.09 19.65 25.08
N ASN A 453 13.04 20.52 24.74
CA ASN A 453 13.29 21.82 25.37
C ASN A 453 12.37 22.92 24.83
N GLY A 454 11.44 22.60 23.91
CA GLY A 454 10.51 23.56 23.33
C GLY A 454 9.02 23.29 23.53
N ALA A 455 8.59 22.04 23.68
CA ALA A 455 7.16 21.70 23.68
C ALA A 455 6.85 20.36 24.37
N VAL A 456 7.28 20.21 25.62
CA VAL A 456 6.55 19.33 26.56
C VAL A 456 5.68 20.27 27.37
N GLY A 457 4.36 20.15 27.21
CA GLY A 457 3.47 20.51 28.29
C GLY A 457 3.95 19.75 29.51
N GLN A 458 4.69 20.43 30.38
CA GLN A 458 5.06 19.87 31.67
C GLN A 458 3.78 19.39 32.30
N SER A 459 3.69 18.09 32.57
CA SER A 459 2.67 17.55 33.44
C SER A 459 2.70 18.39 34.71
N ILE A 460 1.67 19.20 34.90
CA ILE A 460 1.45 19.90 36.14
C ILE A 460 1.30 18.78 37.17
N ASN A 461 2.21 18.72 38.14
CA ASN A 461 2.05 17.79 39.25
C ASN A 461 0.88 18.33 40.09
N LEU A 462 -0.29 17.70 39.93
CA LEU A 462 -1.57 18.12 40.53
C LEU A 462 -1.80 17.51 41.92
N ASP A 463 -0.80 16.84 42.49
CA ASP A 463 -0.88 16.31 43.85
C ASP A 463 -0.64 17.42 44.88
N GLY A 464 -1.71 17.80 45.59
CA GLY A 464 -1.67 18.73 46.73
C GLY A 464 -2.84 19.72 46.79
N PRO A 465 -2.95 20.52 47.86
CA PRO A 465 -3.91 21.61 47.91
C PRO A 465 -3.57 22.69 46.87
N LEU A 466 -4.61 23.34 46.32
CA LEU A 466 -4.52 24.28 45.20
C LEU A 466 -3.48 25.39 45.40
N ASP A 467 -3.30 25.84 46.64
CA ASP A 467 -2.37 26.91 46.99
C ASP A 467 -0.91 26.50 46.81
N ASP A 468 -0.59 25.22 47.05
CA ASP A 468 0.77 24.67 46.86
C ASP A 468 1.06 24.41 45.38
N ILE A 469 0.06 23.95 44.62
CA ILE A 469 0.15 23.77 43.17
C ILE A 469 0.41 25.12 42.48
N MET A 470 -0.34 26.15 42.87
CA MET A 470 -0.15 27.52 42.36
C MET A 470 1.25 28.06 42.66
N LYS A 471 1.74 27.92 43.91
CA LYS A 471 3.08 28.38 44.29
C LYS A 471 4.20 27.64 43.56
N ASN A 472 4.06 26.33 43.36
CA ASN A 472 5.04 25.52 42.63
C ASN A 472 5.08 25.88 41.14
N TYR A 473 3.92 26.14 40.54
CA TYR A 473 3.87 26.59 39.15
C TYR A 473 4.46 27.99 38.99
N GLU A 474 4.12 28.90 39.92
CA GLU A 474 4.62 30.26 39.91
C GLU A 474 6.15 30.32 40.11
N SER A 475 6.72 29.50 40.99
CA SER A 475 8.17 29.45 41.21
C SER A 475 8.92 28.97 39.95
N GLN A 476 8.42 27.94 39.26
CA GLN A 476 9.00 27.41 38.02
C GLN A 476 8.96 28.41 36.88
N VAL A 477 7.85 29.14 36.73
CA VAL A 477 7.70 30.20 35.71
C VAL A 477 8.68 31.35 36.00
N LEU A 478 8.77 31.78 37.26
CA LEU A 478 9.69 32.84 37.65
C LEU A 478 11.15 32.43 37.49
N GLU A 479 11.52 31.19 37.79
CA GLU A 479 12.88 30.66 37.64
C GLU A 479 13.33 30.65 36.17
N ARG A 480 12.48 30.18 35.25
CA ARG A 480 12.77 30.23 33.81
C ARG A 480 12.90 31.64 33.29
N LEU A 481 11.95 32.51 33.62
CA LEU A 481 11.97 33.89 33.14
C LEU A 481 13.17 34.65 33.70
N TYR A 482 13.64 34.29 34.90
CA TYR A 482 14.82 34.90 35.50
C TYR A 482 16.12 34.57 34.75
N GLN A 483 16.19 33.41 34.07
CA GLN A 483 17.32 33.08 33.19
C GLN A 483 17.43 34.05 32.01
N SER A 484 16.30 34.40 31.37
CA SER A 484 16.27 35.34 30.25
C SER A 484 16.29 36.82 30.68
N PHE A 485 15.82 37.11 31.90
CA PHE A 485 15.76 38.48 32.45
C PHE A 485 16.27 38.52 33.91
N PRO A 486 17.60 38.53 34.14
CA PRO A 486 18.23 38.37 35.46
C PRO A 486 18.15 39.62 36.37
N SER A 487 17.05 40.38 36.28
CA SER A 487 16.79 41.55 37.11
C SER A 487 15.31 41.61 37.46
N SER A 488 15.00 41.75 38.76
CA SER A 488 13.63 41.91 39.28
C SER A 488 12.86 43.02 38.57
N ARG A 489 13.52 44.14 38.20
CA ARG A 489 12.88 45.25 37.45
C ARG A 489 12.53 44.88 36.01
N LYS A 490 13.39 44.10 35.34
CA LYS A 490 13.15 43.66 33.95
C LYS A 490 12.05 42.61 33.90
N LEU A 491 12.07 41.66 34.84
CA LEU A 491 11.05 40.63 34.99
C LEU A 491 9.67 41.23 35.30
N ALA A 492 9.62 42.19 36.24
CA ALA A 492 8.40 42.92 36.59
C ALA A 492 7.82 43.69 35.41
N LYS A 493 8.67 44.34 34.60
CA LYS A 493 8.23 45.03 33.37
C LYS A 493 7.69 44.07 32.32
N ARG A 494 8.28 42.87 32.16
CA ARG A 494 7.83 41.84 31.21
C ARG A 494 6.51 41.21 31.61
N LEU A 495 6.31 40.98 32.91
CA LEU A 495 5.12 40.37 33.49
C LEU A 495 4.02 41.40 33.82
N ASN A 496 4.30 42.69 33.65
CA ASN A 496 3.39 43.80 33.95
C ASN A 496 2.90 43.82 35.40
N VAL A 497 3.82 43.56 36.35
CA VAL A 497 3.55 43.54 37.80
C VAL A 497 4.48 44.52 38.51
N SER A 498 4.14 44.92 39.74
CA SER A 498 5.01 45.80 40.52
C SER A 498 6.35 45.12 40.83
N HIS A 499 7.42 45.92 40.76
CA HIS A 499 8.78 45.46 41.08
C HIS A 499 8.88 44.88 42.50
N THR A 500 8.14 45.44 43.45
CA THR A 500 8.13 44.98 44.85
C THR A 500 7.47 43.61 44.99
N SER A 501 6.40 43.32 44.24
CA SER A 501 5.73 42.02 44.24
C SER A 501 6.66 40.92 43.71
N ILE A 502 7.30 41.15 42.56
CA ILE A 502 8.25 40.18 41.98
C ILE A 502 9.48 40.00 42.87
N ALA A 503 10.00 41.07 43.47
CA ALA A 503 11.14 40.98 44.39
C ALA A 503 10.81 40.18 45.66
N ASN A 504 9.58 40.27 46.17
CA ASN A 504 9.14 39.47 47.31
C ASN A 504 8.97 38.00 46.92
N LYS A 505 8.35 37.70 45.77
CA LYS A 505 8.16 36.33 45.28
C LYS A 505 9.48 35.62 44.96
N LEU A 506 10.44 36.31 44.34
CA LEU A 506 11.78 35.76 44.12
C LEU A 506 12.52 35.45 45.43
N ARG A 507 12.29 36.22 46.50
CA ARG A 507 12.85 35.95 47.83
C ARG A 507 12.16 34.78 48.51
N GLU A 508 10.83 34.72 48.42
CA GLU A 508 9.99 33.66 48.98
C GLU A 508 10.34 32.29 48.38
N TYR A 509 10.59 32.23 47.07
CA TYR A 509 10.98 31.00 46.37
C TYR A 509 12.50 30.74 46.34
N GLY A 510 13.31 31.57 47.01
CA GLY A 510 14.76 31.36 47.09
C GLY A 510 15.54 31.53 45.77
N ILE A 511 14.93 32.12 44.75
CA ILE A 511 15.52 32.28 43.41
C ILE A 511 16.52 33.45 43.47
N ARG A 512 17.81 33.14 43.59
CA ARG A 512 18.92 34.11 43.55
C ARG A 512 19.95 33.69 42.50
N LYS A 513 20.69 34.68 41.97
CA LYS A 513 21.82 34.44 41.09
C LYS A 513 22.89 33.65 41.87
N LYS A 514 23.28 32.47 41.39
CA LYS A 514 24.54 31.82 41.82
C LYS A 514 25.73 32.64 41.35
#